data_AF-A0A8F1WKI1-F1
#
_entry.id   AF-A0A8F1WKI1-F1
#
_cell.length_a   1.000
_cell.length_b   1.000
_cell.length_c   1.000
_cell.angle_alpha   90.00
_cell.angle_beta   90.00
_cell.angle_gamma   90.00
#
_symmetry.space_group_name_H-M   'P 1'
#
loop_
_entity.id
_entity.type
_entity.pdbx_description
1 polymer ?
#
loop_
_entity_poly.entity_id
_entity_poly.type
_entity_poly.pdbx_seq_one_letter_code
_entity_poly.pdbx_strand_id
1 'polypeptide(L)'
;MKHLLLKIIVFLAKNFIVLLGIIEIPFFLIKNRKLFANATICPYHMYSFGNDILYLDSISRLFYPNRVSLIYFMTPRSNRYLPFCFVHNIDVFVYDGLVYKIVDLVKTSKLNMPDSIAFSMCETNYLFLRAVLLVISAFISKYHVLTFYITSKVLPINKVYYVSDTSGDVYGYGYLYLLKNKIGLNPKLPDDVAQIVQKAIHAVYPEFFTKPFVTLLLVDPIVKTTF
;
A
#
# COMPACT_ATOMS: atom_id res chain seq x y z
N MET A 1 -26.19 -17.21 -21.42
CA MET A 1 -26.76 -15.87 -21.12
C MET A 1 -26.24 -15.24 -19.83
N LYS A 2 -26.34 -15.86 -18.65
CA LYS A 2 -25.92 -15.24 -17.36
C LYS A 2 -24.44 -14.77 -17.33
N HIS A 3 -23.52 -15.55 -17.88
CA HIS A 3 -22.09 -15.16 -17.96
C HIS A 3 -21.82 -13.98 -18.89
N LEU A 4 -22.58 -13.82 -19.98
CA LEU A 4 -22.40 -12.70 -20.91
C LEU A 4 -22.89 -11.40 -20.29
N LEU A 5 -24.06 -11.42 -19.63
CA LEU A 5 -24.61 -10.27 -18.92
C LEU A 5 -23.66 -9.79 -17.81
N LEU A 6 -23.10 -10.73 -17.02
CA LEU A 6 -22.13 -10.39 -15.98
C LEU A 6 -20.87 -9.73 -16.56
N LYS A 7 -20.34 -10.24 -17.68
CA LYS A 7 -19.19 -9.64 -18.36
C LYS A 7 -19.49 -8.21 -18.84
N ILE A 8 -20.67 -7.96 -19.40
CA ILE A 8 -21.10 -6.63 -19.83
C ILE A 8 -21.21 -5.68 -18.63
N ILE A 9 -21.81 -6.11 -17.52
CA ILE A 9 -21.92 -5.30 -16.30
C ILE A 9 -20.54 -4.93 -15.75
N VAL A 10 -19.63 -5.91 -15.65
CA VAL A 10 -18.25 -5.67 -15.17
C VAL A 10 -17.51 -4.72 -16.11
N PHE A 11 -17.67 -4.89 -17.43
CA PHE A 11 -17.08 -3.99 -18.41
C PHE A 11 -17.59 -2.56 -18.24
N LEU A 12 -18.91 -2.35 -18.15
CA LEU A 12 -19.50 -1.03 -17.95
C LEU A 12 -19.04 -0.40 -16.62
N ALA A 13 -18.98 -1.17 -15.54
CA ALA A 13 -18.49 -0.70 -14.24
C ALA A 13 -17.02 -0.25 -14.30
N LYS A 14 -16.15 -1.01 -14.98
CA LYS A 14 -14.74 -0.63 -15.17
C LYS A 14 -14.58 0.66 -15.96
N ASN A 15 -15.34 0.82 -17.06
CA ASN A 15 -15.30 2.06 -17.84
C ASN A 15 -15.82 3.25 -17.03
N PHE A 16 -16.88 3.07 -16.24
CA PHE A 16 -17.39 4.09 -15.34
C PHE A 16 -16.35 4.53 -14.30
N ILE A 17 -15.58 3.58 -13.74
CA ILE A 17 -14.48 3.89 -12.82
C ILE A 17 -13.38 4.70 -13.48
N VAL A 18 -13.01 4.36 -14.72
CA VAL A 18 -12.01 5.14 -15.46
C VAL A 18 -12.51 6.57 -15.67
N LEU A 19 -13.79 6.75 -16.02
CA LEU A 19 -14.41 8.08 -16.15
C LEU A 19 -14.38 8.87 -14.83
N LEU A 20 -14.67 8.22 -13.70
CA LEU A 20 -14.53 8.84 -12.38
C LEU A 20 -13.06 9.22 -12.10
N GLY A 21 -12.13 8.32 -12.41
CA GLY A 21 -10.70 8.51 -12.24
C GLY A 21 -10.16 9.72 -13.00
N ILE A 22 -10.65 9.98 -14.22
CA ILE A 22 -10.27 11.14 -15.05
C ILE A 22 -10.52 12.47 -14.32
N ILE A 23 -11.54 12.54 -13.46
CA ILE A 23 -11.86 13.75 -12.70
C ILE A 23 -11.15 13.71 -11.34
N GLU A 24 -11.26 12.59 -10.63
CA GLU A 24 -10.86 12.48 -9.24
C GLU A 24 -9.34 12.46 -9.03
N ILE A 25 -8.59 11.77 -9.89
CA ILE A 25 -7.14 11.68 -9.75
C ILE A 25 -6.45 13.02 -9.99
N PRO A 26 -6.75 13.77 -11.06
CA PRO A 26 -6.18 15.11 -11.22
C PRO A 26 -6.52 16.03 -10.04
N PHE A 27 -7.77 16.02 -9.58
CA PHE A 27 -8.16 16.80 -8.40
C PHE A 27 -7.37 16.41 -7.15
N PHE A 28 -7.21 15.11 -6.90
CA PHE A 28 -6.39 14.60 -5.80
C PHE A 28 -4.93 15.07 -5.90
N LEU A 29 -4.32 14.97 -7.07
CA LEU A 29 -2.92 15.36 -7.28
C LEU A 29 -2.71 16.87 -7.09
N ILE A 30 -3.65 17.70 -7.58
CA ILE A 30 -3.63 19.16 -7.40
C ILE A 30 -3.76 19.52 -5.91
N LYS A 31 -4.75 18.93 -5.22
CA LYS A 31 -4.98 19.15 -3.79
C LYS A 31 -3.76 18.75 -2.96
N ASN A 32 -3.07 17.68 -3.36
CA ASN A 32 -1.93 17.11 -2.66
C ASN A 32 -0.59 17.45 -3.32
N ARG A 33 -0.42 18.64 -3.90
CA ARG A 33 0.82 19.05 -4.59
C ARG A 33 2.12 18.83 -3.81
N LYS A 34 2.05 18.78 -2.47
CA LYS A 34 3.18 18.43 -1.59
C LYS A 34 3.78 17.05 -1.89
N LEU A 35 3.03 16.15 -2.51
CA LEU A 35 3.52 14.84 -2.96
C LEU A 35 4.72 14.97 -3.92
N PHE A 36 4.80 16.08 -4.67
CA PHE A 36 5.88 16.37 -5.61
C PHE A 36 7.08 17.09 -4.96
N ALA A 37 7.11 17.23 -3.63
CA ALA A 37 8.29 17.72 -2.92
C ALA A 37 9.41 16.67 -2.92
N ASN A 38 9.05 15.39 -2.87
CA ASN A 38 9.99 14.27 -2.90
C ASN A 38 10.25 13.80 -4.33
N ALA A 39 11.49 13.38 -4.61
CA ALA A 39 11.84 12.80 -5.90
C ALA A 39 11.17 11.44 -6.10
N THR A 40 10.95 10.68 -5.03
CA THR A 40 10.37 9.33 -5.08
C THR A 40 8.88 9.37 -4.73
N ILE A 41 8.03 8.90 -5.64
CA ILE A 41 6.58 8.77 -5.45
C ILE A 41 6.20 7.29 -5.53
N CYS A 42 5.53 6.79 -4.51
CA CYS A 42 5.11 5.40 -4.40
C CYS A 42 3.58 5.31 -4.39
N PRO A 43 2.93 5.11 -5.55
CA PRO A 43 1.53 4.70 -5.56
C PRO A 43 1.44 3.27 -5.02
N TYR A 44 0.63 3.06 -4.00
CA TYR A 44 0.47 1.76 -3.37
C TYR A 44 -1.00 1.34 -3.30
N HIS A 45 -1.27 0.13 -3.75
CA HIS A 45 -2.56 -0.54 -3.63
C HIS A 45 -2.37 -1.88 -2.92
N MET A 46 -3.26 -2.13 -1.96
CA MET A 46 -3.19 -3.27 -1.05
C MET A 46 -3.32 -4.63 -1.77
N TYR A 47 -2.69 -5.65 -1.18
CA TYR A 47 -2.96 -7.06 -1.48
C TYR A 47 -3.38 -7.84 -0.22
N SER A 48 -2.61 -7.75 0.87
CA SER A 48 -2.90 -8.40 2.16
C SER A 48 -2.14 -7.71 3.30
N PHE A 49 -2.68 -7.73 4.53
CA PHE A 49 -2.09 -6.98 5.65
C PHE A 49 -0.61 -7.30 5.93
N GLY A 50 -0.21 -8.57 5.85
CA GLY A 50 1.20 -8.96 6.01
C GLY A 50 2.11 -8.41 4.91
N ASN A 51 1.65 -8.44 3.66
CA ASN A 51 2.38 -7.87 2.53
C ASN A 51 2.46 -6.35 2.64
N ASP A 52 1.42 -5.69 3.16
CA ASP A 52 1.40 -4.25 3.36
C ASP A 52 2.46 -3.80 4.37
N ILE A 53 2.58 -4.47 5.52
CA ILE A 53 3.60 -4.15 6.52
C ILE A 53 4.99 -4.33 5.92
N LEU A 54 5.25 -5.50 5.32
CA LEU A 54 6.55 -5.82 4.75
C LEU A 54 6.94 -4.80 3.67
N TYR A 55 5.97 -4.39 2.85
CA TYR A 55 6.19 -3.44 1.78
C TYR A 55 6.57 -2.05 2.30
N LEU A 56 5.74 -1.53 3.21
CA LEU A 56 5.93 -0.18 3.76
C LEU A 56 7.22 -0.08 4.57
N ASP A 57 7.55 -1.11 5.38
CA ASP A 57 8.80 -1.10 6.14
C ASP A 57 10.01 -1.20 5.22
N SER A 58 9.96 -2.07 4.20
CA SER A 58 11.05 -2.19 3.23
C SER A 58 11.33 -0.87 2.50
N ILE A 59 10.28 -0.18 2.02
CA ILE A 59 10.45 1.11 1.34
C ILE A 59 10.95 2.19 2.32
N SER A 60 10.39 2.25 3.53
CA SER A 60 10.84 3.19 4.54
C SER A 60 12.35 3.06 4.78
N ARG A 61 12.84 1.81 4.91
CA ARG A 61 14.26 1.53 5.16
C ARG A 61 15.15 1.76 3.94
N LEU A 62 14.74 1.31 2.75
CA LEU A 62 15.55 1.39 1.53
C LEU A 62 15.86 2.83 1.11
N PHE A 63 14.91 3.74 1.33
CA PHE A 63 15.06 5.12 0.90
C PHE A 63 15.60 6.06 1.98
N TYR A 64 15.69 5.61 3.23
CA TYR A 64 16.24 6.42 4.33
C TYR A 64 17.68 6.89 4.02
N PRO A 65 18.03 8.17 4.26
CA PRO A 65 17.25 9.23 4.92
C PRO A 65 16.38 10.08 3.97
N ASN A 66 16.28 9.72 2.69
CA ASN A 66 15.42 10.42 1.75
C ASN A 66 13.95 10.06 1.99
N ARG A 67 13.10 11.10 1.95
CA ARG A 67 11.65 10.93 2.10
C ARG A 67 11.02 10.38 0.82
N VAL A 68 10.00 9.55 1.00
CA VAL A 68 9.17 8.99 -0.09
C VAL A 68 7.75 9.52 0.03
N SER A 69 7.16 10.00 -1.07
CA SER A 69 5.74 10.32 -1.12
C SER A 69 4.92 9.07 -1.41
N LEU A 70 4.29 8.49 -0.39
CA LEU A 70 3.39 7.34 -0.54
C LEU A 70 1.97 7.82 -0.85
N ILE A 71 1.42 7.39 -1.99
CA ILE A 71 -0.01 7.53 -2.25
C ILE A 71 -0.68 6.21 -1.85
N TYR A 72 -1.29 6.20 -0.66
CA TYR A 72 -1.91 5.00 -0.09
C TYR A 72 -3.36 4.88 -0.57
N PHE A 73 -3.60 3.92 -1.47
CA PHE A 73 -4.91 3.71 -2.09
C PHE A 73 -5.79 2.84 -1.20
N MET A 74 -6.90 3.40 -0.71
CA MET A 74 -7.80 2.69 0.18
C MET A 74 -8.58 1.59 -0.56
N THR A 75 -8.62 0.41 0.04
CA THR A 75 -9.48 -0.72 -0.34
C THR A 75 -10.30 -1.17 0.87
N PRO A 76 -11.37 -1.97 0.69
CA PRO A 76 -12.18 -2.45 1.83
C PRO A 76 -11.40 -3.26 2.87
N ARG A 77 -10.20 -3.75 2.54
CA ARG A 77 -9.34 -4.51 3.46
C ARG A 77 -8.23 -3.66 4.07
N SER A 78 -8.07 -2.41 3.62
CA SER A 78 -6.95 -1.54 3.99
C SER A 78 -7.05 -1.04 5.41
N ASN A 79 -5.94 -1.14 6.15
CA ASN A 79 -5.80 -0.47 7.42
C ASN A 79 -5.38 0.99 7.17
N ARG A 80 -6.32 1.93 7.36
CA ARG A 80 -6.09 3.37 7.16
C ARG A 80 -4.92 3.92 7.98
N TYR A 81 -4.63 3.34 9.15
CA TYR A 81 -3.61 3.84 10.08
C TYR A 81 -2.22 3.23 9.84
N LEU A 82 -2.13 2.10 9.14
CA LEU A 82 -0.86 1.41 8.88
C LEU A 82 0.23 2.30 8.26
N PRO A 83 -0.01 3.08 7.19
CA PRO A 83 1.05 3.89 6.59
C PRO A 83 1.59 4.96 7.55
N PHE A 84 0.78 5.40 8.53
CA PHE A 84 1.21 6.40 9.50
C PHE A 84 2.25 5.88 10.49
N CYS A 85 2.47 4.55 10.57
CA CYS A 85 3.56 3.98 11.34
C CYS A 85 4.95 4.33 10.79
N PHE A 86 5.02 4.84 9.55
CA PHE A 86 6.25 5.08 8.80
C PHE A 86 6.52 6.56 8.50
N VAL A 87 5.78 7.48 9.14
CA VAL A 87 5.88 8.95 8.87
C VAL A 87 7.26 9.55 9.08
N HIS A 88 8.11 8.86 9.83
CA HIS A 88 9.51 9.24 10.02
C HIS A 88 10.27 9.31 8.68
N ASN A 89 9.94 8.48 7.68
CA ASN A 89 10.57 8.51 6.36
C ASN A 89 9.57 8.60 5.18
N ILE A 90 8.27 8.39 5.43
CA ILE A 90 7.25 8.37 4.38
C ILE A 90 6.28 9.54 4.57
N ASP A 91 6.12 10.37 3.54
CA ASP A 91 5.03 11.34 3.46
C ASP A 91 3.77 10.65 2.91
N VAL A 92 2.76 10.49 3.77
CA VAL A 92 1.56 9.70 3.47
C VAL A 92 0.47 10.59 2.88
N PHE A 93 -0.02 10.20 1.70
CA PHE A 93 -1.16 10.80 1.01
C PHE A 93 -2.23 9.73 0.79
N VAL A 94 -3.26 9.72 1.65
CA VAL A 94 -4.34 8.73 1.54
C VAL A 94 -5.28 9.11 0.40
N TYR A 95 -5.43 8.22 -0.57
CA TYR A 95 -6.45 8.31 -1.61
C TYR A 95 -7.72 7.59 -1.15
N ASP A 96 -8.69 8.38 -0.71
CA ASP A 96 -10.01 7.94 -0.22
C ASP A 96 -11.09 8.42 -1.20
N GLY A 97 -11.03 7.87 -2.42
CA GLY A 97 -11.83 8.33 -3.54
C GLY A 97 -13.26 7.79 -3.58
N LEU A 98 -14.09 8.37 -4.45
CA LEU A 98 -15.50 7.99 -4.66
C LEU A 98 -15.63 6.50 -5.02
N VAL A 99 -14.67 5.97 -5.80
CA VAL A 99 -14.65 4.54 -6.17
C VAL A 99 -14.60 3.65 -4.93
N TYR A 100 -13.74 3.98 -3.95
CA TYR A 100 -13.66 3.24 -2.69
C TYR A 100 -14.98 3.34 -1.92
N LYS A 101 -15.57 4.53 -1.81
CA LYS A 101 -16.84 4.74 -1.11
C LYS A 101 -18.01 3.99 -1.74
N ILE A 102 -18.06 3.95 -3.08
CA ILE A 102 -19.06 3.16 -3.82
C ILE A 102 -18.85 1.68 -3.53
N VAL A 103 -17.62 1.18 -3.61
CA VAL A 103 -17.31 -0.23 -3.35
C VAL A 103 -17.65 -0.61 -1.91
N ASP A 104 -17.32 0.24 -0.94
CA ASP A 104 -17.62 0.02 0.48
C ASP A 104 -19.14 0.04 0.75
N LEU A 105 -19.87 1.00 0.16
CA LEU A 105 -21.33 1.06 0.24
C LEU A 105 -22.00 -0.17 -0.39
N VAL A 106 -21.51 -0.63 -1.54
CA VAL A 106 -22.07 -1.81 -2.23
C VAL A 106 -21.78 -3.10 -1.46
N LYS A 107 -20.64 -3.18 -0.75
CA LYS A 107 -20.33 -4.31 0.14
C LYS A 107 -21.16 -4.33 1.41
N THR A 108 -21.41 -3.16 2.00
CA THR A 108 -22.14 -3.03 3.26
C THR A 108 -23.66 -3.07 3.07
N SER A 109 -24.15 -2.64 1.90
CA SER A 109 -25.53 -2.88 1.48
C SER A 109 -25.69 -4.36 1.10
N LYS A 110 -26.86 -4.94 1.39
CA LYS A 110 -27.23 -6.36 1.15
C LYS A 110 -27.13 -6.83 -0.32
N LEU A 111 -26.55 -6.03 -1.21
CA LEU A 111 -26.30 -6.30 -2.62
C LEU A 111 -25.22 -7.38 -2.85
N ASN A 112 -24.47 -7.78 -1.82
CA ASN A 112 -23.53 -8.91 -1.83
C ASN A 112 -22.64 -8.94 -3.10
N MET A 113 -21.96 -7.83 -3.39
CA MET A 113 -20.99 -7.81 -4.49
C MET A 113 -19.81 -8.73 -4.15
N PRO A 114 -19.40 -9.63 -5.08
CA PRO A 114 -18.21 -10.45 -4.89
C PRO A 114 -16.96 -9.59 -4.64
N ASP A 115 -16.15 -10.01 -3.67
CA ASP A 115 -14.88 -9.37 -3.31
C ASP A 115 -13.94 -9.17 -4.51
N SER A 116 -13.96 -10.09 -5.47
CA SER A 116 -13.15 -10.02 -6.69
C SER A 116 -13.54 -8.85 -7.60
N ILE A 117 -14.83 -8.51 -7.67
CA ILE A 117 -15.33 -7.38 -8.47
C ILE A 117 -14.95 -6.07 -7.78
N ALA A 118 -15.24 -5.96 -6.47
CA ALA A 118 -14.86 -4.83 -5.64
C ALA A 118 -13.35 -4.53 -5.71
N PHE A 119 -12.52 -5.57 -5.62
CA PHE A 119 -11.07 -5.44 -5.73
C PHE A 119 -10.65 -5.00 -7.13
N SER A 120 -11.20 -5.61 -8.19
CA SER A 120 -10.88 -5.24 -9.57
C SER A 120 -11.27 -3.79 -9.90
N MET A 121 -12.32 -3.28 -9.27
CA MET A 121 -12.75 -1.88 -9.39
C MET A 121 -11.71 -0.92 -8.77
N CYS A 122 -11.26 -1.17 -7.53
CA CYS A 122 -10.20 -0.39 -6.90
C CYS A 122 -8.87 -0.48 -7.67
N GLU A 123 -8.51 -1.69 -8.12
CA GLU A 123 -7.31 -1.94 -8.92
C GLU A 123 -7.31 -1.15 -10.23
N THR A 124 -8.45 -1.08 -10.92
CA THR A 124 -8.59 -0.31 -12.17
C THR A 124 -8.29 1.18 -11.94
N ASN A 125 -8.82 1.76 -10.85
CA ASN A 125 -8.59 3.16 -10.51
C ASN A 125 -7.12 3.40 -10.09
N TYR A 126 -6.53 2.47 -9.33
CA TYR A 126 -5.11 2.49 -8.99
C TYR A 126 -4.20 2.44 -10.23
N LEU A 127 -4.49 1.54 -11.19
CA LEU A 127 -3.74 1.44 -12.44
C LEU A 127 -3.83 2.73 -13.26
N PHE A 128 -4.99 3.38 -13.28
CA PHE A 128 -5.15 4.68 -13.93
C PHE A 128 -4.31 5.77 -13.24
N LEU A 129 -4.34 5.87 -11.90
CA LEU A 129 -3.45 6.78 -11.15
C LEU A 129 -1.98 6.53 -11.48
N ARG A 130 -1.56 5.27 -11.47
CA ARG A 130 -0.18 4.88 -11.79
C ARG A 130 0.20 5.33 -13.21
N ALA A 131 -0.68 5.16 -14.20
CA ALA A 131 -0.44 5.62 -15.55
C ALA A 131 -0.27 7.14 -15.61
N VAL A 132 -1.14 7.91 -14.93
CA VAL A 132 -1.02 9.38 -14.83
C VAL A 132 0.32 9.79 -14.23
N LEU A 133 0.74 9.15 -13.13
CA LEU A 133 2.03 9.45 -12.49
C LEU A 133 3.23 9.13 -13.39
N LEU A 134 3.18 8.01 -14.13
CA LEU A 134 4.23 7.64 -15.09
C LEU A 134 4.34 8.67 -16.22
N VAL A 135 3.21 9.16 -16.73
CA VAL A 135 3.18 10.23 -17.73
C VAL A 135 3.82 11.51 -17.16
N ILE A 136 3.42 11.93 -15.97
CA ILE A 136 4.01 13.10 -15.29
C ILE A 136 5.52 12.93 -15.11
N SER A 137 5.97 11.75 -14.68
CA SER A 137 7.38 11.41 -14.51
C SER A 137 8.15 11.49 -15.82
N ALA A 138 7.59 10.98 -16.93
CA ALA A 138 8.22 11.05 -18.25
C ALA A 138 8.38 12.51 -18.74
N PHE A 139 7.37 13.35 -18.54
CA PHE A 139 7.42 14.75 -18.98
C PHE A 139 8.32 15.64 -18.11
N ILE A 140 8.31 15.45 -16.79
CA ILE A 140 9.04 16.33 -15.87
C ILE A 140 10.47 15.81 -15.61
N SER A 141 10.72 14.50 -15.79
CA SER A 141 12.02 13.82 -15.56
C SER A 141 12.67 14.03 -14.18
N LYS A 142 11.95 14.65 -13.24
CA LYS A 142 12.36 14.92 -11.86
C LYS A 142 11.94 13.82 -10.89
N TYR A 143 10.85 13.12 -11.21
CA TYR A 143 10.19 12.21 -10.29
C TYR A 143 10.43 10.76 -10.69
N HIS A 144 10.69 9.91 -9.70
CA HIS A 144 10.76 8.47 -9.81
C HIS A 144 9.50 7.86 -9.22
N VAL A 145 8.65 7.30 -10.09
CA VAL A 145 7.44 6.59 -9.67
C VAL A 145 7.81 5.14 -9.41
N LEU A 146 7.73 4.71 -8.15
CA LEU A 146 7.97 3.32 -7.78
C LEU A 146 6.81 2.47 -8.24
N THR A 147 7.11 1.44 -9.03
CA THR A 147 6.09 0.48 -9.48
C THR A 147 6.56 -0.95 -9.27
N PHE A 148 6.76 -1.40 -8.03
CA PHE A 148 7.28 -2.75 -7.78
C PHE A 148 6.55 -3.49 -6.65
N TYR A 149 6.40 -4.81 -6.85
CA TYR A 149 6.49 -5.85 -5.83
C TYR A 149 7.99 -6.09 -5.55
N ILE A 150 8.41 -6.18 -4.28
CA ILE A 150 9.82 -6.09 -3.85
C ILE A 150 10.63 -7.32 -4.23
N THR A 151 11.75 -7.12 -4.93
CA THR A 151 12.92 -8.01 -4.98
C THR A 151 14.20 -7.17 -5.16
N SER A 152 15.26 -7.41 -4.37
CA SER A 152 16.28 -6.40 -3.97
C SER A 152 17.65 -6.48 -4.67
N LYS A 153 18.27 -5.31 -5.01
CA LYS A 153 19.57 -4.83 -4.48
C LYS A 153 20.00 -3.45 -5.05
N VAL A 154 20.95 -2.82 -4.35
CA VAL A 154 21.35 -1.40 -4.32
C VAL A 154 22.41 -1.02 -5.37
N LEU A 155 22.41 0.27 -5.78
CA LEU A 155 23.45 1.11 -6.47
C LEU A 155 23.16 1.48 -7.95
N PRO A 156 23.75 2.56 -8.50
CA PRO A 156 23.92 3.93 -8.03
C PRO A 156 23.02 4.91 -8.84
N ILE A 157 22.98 6.16 -8.39
CA ILE A 157 22.09 7.24 -8.86
C ILE A 157 22.22 7.48 -10.38
N ASN A 158 21.06 7.69 -11.01
CA ASN A 158 20.77 8.11 -12.38
C ASN A 158 20.47 7.01 -13.41
N LYS A 159 19.22 7.07 -13.87
CA LYS A 159 18.58 6.38 -15.01
C LYS A 159 17.82 5.11 -14.66
N VAL A 160 16.54 5.16 -15.05
CA VAL A 160 15.49 4.17 -14.87
C VAL A 160 15.94 2.82 -15.42
N TYR A 161 16.05 1.82 -14.54
CA TYR A 161 16.02 0.40 -14.93
C TYR A 161 15.30 -0.45 -13.89
N TYR A 162 14.46 -1.34 -14.41
CA TYR A 162 13.88 -2.50 -13.74
C TYR A 162 14.74 -3.69 -14.21
N VAL A 163 15.43 -4.40 -13.32
CA VAL A 163 16.18 -5.62 -13.72
C VAL A 163 15.97 -6.74 -12.70
N SER A 164 15.50 -7.87 -13.23
CA SER A 164 15.55 -9.20 -12.63
C SER A 164 16.88 -9.85 -12.95
N ASP A 165 17.61 -10.33 -11.94
CA ASP A 165 18.22 -11.66 -12.02
C ASP A 165 18.45 -12.24 -10.62
N THR A 166 18.21 -13.53 -10.55
CA THR A 166 17.85 -14.35 -9.40
C THR A 166 19.04 -15.19 -8.93
N SER A 167 19.37 -15.09 -7.64
CA SER A 167 19.91 -16.22 -6.88
C SER A 167 19.51 -16.10 -5.40
N GLY A 168 18.32 -16.63 -5.09
CA GLY A 168 17.83 -16.83 -3.72
C GLY A 168 16.57 -16.04 -3.35
N ASP A 169 15.40 -16.67 -3.45
CA ASP A 169 14.18 -16.44 -2.64
C ASP A 169 13.87 -14.99 -2.23
N VAL A 170 13.44 -14.21 -3.20
CA VAL A 170 13.70 -12.77 -3.24
C VAL A 170 12.68 -11.89 -2.47
N TYR A 171 11.75 -12.47 -1.70
CA TYR A 171 10.86 -11.67 -0.81
C TYR A 171 11.37 -11.53 0.62
N GLY A 172 12.23 -12.43 1.10
CA GLY A 172 12.70 -12.46 2.49
C GLY A 172 14.12 -11.93 2.70
N TYR A 173 15.06 -12.28 1.81
CA TYR A 173 16.49 -12.01 2.05
C TYR A 173 16.88 -10.53 2.01
N GLY A 174 16.25 -9.74 1.12
CA GLY A 174 16.48 -8.30 1.05
C GLY A 174 16.04 -7.58 2.33
N TYR A 175 14.85 -7.90 2.84
CA TYR A 175 14.32 -7.31 4.06
C TYR A 175 15.10 -7.76 5.31
N LEU A 176 15.46 -9.05 5.39
CA LEU A 176 16.31 -9.56 6.47
C LEU A 176 17.68 -8.88 6.49
N TYR A 177 18.25 -8.54 5.32
CA TYR A 177 19.48 -7.76 5.25
C TYR A 177 19.28 -6.35 5.84
N LEU A 178 18.17 -5.66 5.52
CA LEU A 178 17.86 -4.34 6.09
C LEU A 178 17.78 -4.41 7.62
N LEU A 179 17.11 -5.43 8.15
CA LEU A 179 16.98 -5.65 9.60
C LEU A 179 18.31 -5.98 10.27
N LYS A 180 19.07 -6.94 9.73
CA LYS A 180 20.38 -7.35 10.28
C LYS A 180 21.37 -6.19 10.33
N ASN A 181 21.37 -5.34 9.31
CA ASN A 181 22.26 -4.19 9.20
C ASN A 181 21.68 -2.90 9.83
N LYS A 182 20.52 -2.98 10.50
CA LYS A 182 19.85 -1.84 11.16
C LYS A 182 19.67 -0.63 10.24
N ILE A 183 19.30 -0.88 8.98
CA ILE A 183 19.04 0.18 7.99
C ILE A 183 17.65 0.79 8.24
N GLY A 184 17.59 2.12 8.21
CA GLY A 184 16.37 2.89 8.46
C GLY A 184 15.94 2.91 9.93
N LEU A 185 14.72 3.39 10.17
CA LEU A 185 14.12 3.44 11.50
C LEU A 185 13.02 2.39 11.64
N ASN A 186 12.73 1.99 12.87
CA ASN A 186 11.64 1.07 13.13
C ASN A 186 10.29 1.79 13.01
N PRO A 187 9.23 1.10 12.53
CA PRO A 187 7.89 1.64 12.55
C PRO A 187 7.44 1.95 13.97
N LYS A 188 6.74 3.07 14.13
CA LYS A 188 6.16 3.48 15.40
C LYS A 188 4.77 4.07 15.13
N LEU A 189 3.79 3.67 15.91
CA LEU A 189 2.48 4.33 15.90
C LEU A 189 2.66 5.83 16.18
N PRO A 190 1.88 6.70 15.51
CA PRO A 190 1.75 8.10 15.91
C PRO A 190 1.43 8.22 17.40
N ASP A 191 2.04 9.18 18.09
CA ASP A 191 1.96 9.25 19.56
C ASP A 191 0.53 9.45 20.07
N ASP A 192 -0.28 10.22 19.35
CA ASP A 192 -1.71 10.43 19.60
C ASP A 192 -2.50 9.12 19.48
N VAL A 193 -2.28 8.38 18.39
CA VAL A 193 -2.92 7.07 18.16
C VAL A 193 -2.45 6.05 19.20
N ALA A 194 -1.16 6.04 19.52
CA ALA A 194 -0.58 5.13 20.51
C ALA A 194 -1.22 5.35 21.89
N GLN A 195 -1.38 6.60 22.32
CA GLN A 195 -2.03 6.93 23.60
C GLN A 195 -3.48 6.47 23.64
N ILE A 196 -4.25 6.71 22.57
CA ILE A 196 -5.66 6.29 22.48
C ILE A 196 -5.77 4.77 22.57
N VAL A 197 -4.97 4.06 21.77
CA VAL A 197 -4.97 2.59 21.72
C VAL A 197 -4.51 2.00 23.05
N GLN A 198 -3.44 2.51 23.65
CA GLN A 198 -2.96 2.05 24.95
C GLN A 198 -4.00 2.25 26.04
N LYS A 199 -4.67 3.40 26.09
CA LYS A 199 -5.73 3.68 27.05
C LYS A 199 -6.91 2.71 26.86
N ALA A 200 -7.34 2.47 25.63
CA ALA A 200 -8.42 1.55 25.32
C ALA A 200 -8.08 0.10 25.71
N ILE A 201 -6.86 -0.35 25.39
CA ILE A 201 -6.38 -1.69 25.77
C ILE A 201 -6.29 -1.79 27.29
N HIS A 202 -5.68 -0.83 27.98
CA HIS A 202 -5.50 -0.85 29.43
C HIS A 202 -6.85 -0.83 30.18
N ALA A 203 -7.85 -0.12 29.66
CA ALA A 203 -9.19 -0.10 30.26
C ALA A 203 -9.86 -1.49 30.28
N VAL A 204 -9.58 -2.33 29.28
CA VAL A 204 -10.14 -3.70 29.18
C VAL A 204 -9.19 -4.73 29.78
N TYR A 205 -7.89 -4.51 29.64
CA TYR A 205 -6.80 -5.39 30.03
C TYR A 205 -5.70 -4.58 30.75
N PRO A 206 -5.89 -4.25 32.05
CA PRO A 206 -4.95 -3.38 32.79
C PRO A 206 -3.51 -3.91 32.81
N GLU A 207 -3.35 -5.23 32.84
CA GLU A 207 -2.05 -5.91 32.87
C GLU A 207 -1.47 -6.19 31.47
N PHE A 208 -2.11 -5.72 30.39
CA PHE A 208 -1.71 -6.09 29.02
C PHE A 208 -0.25 -5.76 28.72
N PHE A 209 0.19 -4.55 29.10
CA PHE A 209 1.55 -4.07 28.83
C PHE A 209 2.60 -4.54 29.84
N THR A 210 2.17 -5.13 30.96
CA THR A 210 3.09 -5.68 31.97
C THR A 210 3.41 -7.15 31.73
N LYS A 211 2.64 -7.83 30.86
CA LYS A 211 2.89 -9.23 30.49
C LYS A 211 3.95 -9.30 29.38
N PRO A 212 4.89 -10.26 29.45
CA PRO A 212 5.75 -10.56 28.30
C PRO A 212 4.85 -11.06 27.17
N PHE A 213 4.65 -10.25 26.14
CA PHE A 213 3.79 -10.60 25.02
C PHE A 213 4.47 -11.66 24.15
N VAL A 214 3.76 -12.75 23.86
CA VAL A 214 4.12 -13.74 22.85
C VAL A 214 3.31 -13.43 21.60
N THR A 215 3.97 -13.03 20.52
CA THR A 215 3.33 -12.96 19.21
C THR A 215 3.09 -14.38 18.72
N LEU A 216 1.85 -14.86 18.78
CA LEU A 216 1.45 -16.13 18.18
C LEU A 216 1.36 -15.94 16.66
N LEU A 217 2.37 -16.40 15.94
CA LEU A 217 2.28 -16.58 14.49
C LEU A 217 1.43 -17.84 14.25
N LEU A 218 0.21 -17.68 13.73
CA LEU A 218 -0.60 -18.81 13.30
C LEU A 218 0.08 -19.45 12.08
N VAL A 219 0.75 -20.59 12.30
CA VAL A 219 1.25 -21.45 11.24
C VAL A 219 0.09 -22.28 10.73
N ASP A 220 -0.22 -22.18 9.43
CA ASP A 220 -1.17 -23.08 8.78
C ASP A 220 -0.62 -24.52 8.86
N PRO A 221 -1.33 -25.48 9.50
CA PRO A 221 -0.86 -26.86 9.65
C PRO A 221 -0.61 -27.58 8.32
N ILE A 222 -1.14 -27.05 7.20
CA ILE A 222 -1.09 -27.67 5.88
C ILE A 222 0.26 -27.43 5.19
N VAL A 223 1.05 -26.44 5.61
CA VAL A 223 2.41 -26.20 5.08
C VAL A 223 3.47 -26.79 6.03
N LYS A 224 3.39 -28.10 6.24
CA LYS A 224 4.52 -28.89 6.77
C LYS A 224 5.31 -29.47 5.61
N THR A 225 6.18 -28.65 5.01
CA THR A 225 7.34 -29.02 4.16
C THR A 225 7.90 -27.68 3.67
N THR A 226 9.13 -27.25 3.85
CA THR A 226 10.41 -27.91 4.16
C THR A 226 11.37 -26.75 4.47
N PHE A 227 12.02 -26.76 5.63
CA PHE A 227 13.31 -26.11 5.84
C PHE A 227 14.32 -27.21 6.14
#